data_AF-A4BZG1-F1
#
_entry.id   AF-A4BZG1-F1
#
_cell.length_a   1.000
_cell.length_b   1.000
_cell.length_c   1.000
_cell.angle_alpha   90.00
_cell.angle_beta   90.00
_cell.angle_gamma   90.00
#
_symmetry.space_group_name_H-M   'P 1'
#
loop_
_entity.id
_entity.type
_entity.pdbx_description
1 polymer ?
#
loop_
_entity_poly.entity_id
_entity_poly.type
_entity_poly.pdbx_seq_one_letter_code
_entity_poly.pdbx_strand_id
1 'polypeptide(L)'
;MGIFDIFKKKEKERHFDPTNITIRDLGKGYLFEYAIETWTVSALFEYDWGENYFTREFVIKNGATEKFLNIEDDGGLVVTLSEKVKLRKLGEEVCDYIDAHQKPPKKIKYEGVKYYLDEKSPGYCKEIDAANWEELVSFDYLDEEEEKTLCIEQYGEEEFEVTKGIIIDELSISNILPKGDNY
;
A
#
# COMPACT_ATOMS: atom_id res chain seq x y z
N MET A 1 27.34 -15.56 -36.85
CA MET A 1 26.43 -15.86 -35.72
C MET A 1 27.23 -15.74 -34.44
N GLY A 2 26.85 -14.81 -33.57
CA GLY A 2 27.33 -14.70 -32.19
C GLY A 2 26.17 -14.14 -31.39
N ILE A 3 25.52 -15.02 -30.63
CA ILE A 3 24.24 -14.87 -29.95
C ILE A 3 24.52 -14.85 -28.44
N PHE A 4 25.02 -13.74 -27.90
CA PHE A 4 25.07 -13.50 -26.45
C PHE A 4 25.17 -11.99 -26.18
N ASP A 5 24.10 -11.26 -26.49
CA ASP A 5 23.92 -9.90 -25.96
C ASP A 5 22.42 -9.74 -25.64
N ILE A 6 21.98 -10.54 -24.67
CA ILE A 6 20.58 -10.65 -24.27
C ILE A 6 20.48 -10.08 -22.84
N PHE A 7 19.84 -8.90 -22.77
CA PHE A 7 19.30 -8.22 -21.59
C PHE A 7 20.29 -7.70 -20.53
N LYS A 8 21.02 -6.62 -20.84
CA LYS A 8 21.21 -5.56 -19.84
C LYS A 8 19.91 -4.75 -19.76
N LYS A 9 19.10 -5.01 -18.72
CA LYS A 9 18.02 -4.10 -18.32
C LYS A 9 18.70 -2.77 -18.03
N LYS A 10 18.50 -1.75 -18.87
CA LYS A 10 18.95 -0.39 -18.53
C LYS A 10 18.24 -0.04 -17.22
N GLU A 11 18.99 0.16 -16.15
CA GLU A 11 18.48 0.87 -14.99
C GLU A 11 17.93 2.18 -15.53
N LYS A 12 16.60 2.37 -15.42
CA LYS A 12 16.02 3.69 -15.66
C LYS A 12 16.63 4.56 -14.58
N GLU A 13 17.59 5.41 -14.95
CA GLU A 13 18.04 6.51 -14.09
C GLU A 13 16.77 7.22 -13.59
N ARG A 14 16.51 7.12 -12.27
CA ARG A 14 15.41 7.86 -11.68
C ARG A 14 15.82 9.33 -11.73
N HIS A 15 15.14 10.11 -12.56
CA HIS A 15 15.28 11.56 -12.59
C HIS A 15 14.58 12.17 -11.36
N PHE A 16 15.19 12.06 -10.18
CA PHE A 16 14.80 12.83 -9.00
C PHE A 16 15.86 13.89 -8.70
N ASP A 17 15.46 15.00 -8.08
CA ASP A 17 16.41 16.00 -7.57
C ASP A 17 16.99 15.46 -6.25
N PRO A 18 18.29 15.10 -6.21
CA PRO A 18 18.89 14.54 -5.00
C PRO A 18 18.92 15.54 -3.83
N THR A 19 18.67 16.82 -4.08
CA THR A 19 18.59 17.87 -3.06
C THR A 19 17.17 18.14 -2.57
N ASN A 20 16.15 17.53 -3.18
CA ASN A 20 14.74 17.70 -2.83
C ASN A 20 13.96 16.38 -3.00
N ILE A 21 14.36 15.37 -2.23
CA ILE A 21 13.70 14.05 -2.22
C ILE A 21 12.43 14.12 -1.39
N THR A 22 11.32 13.67 -1.96
CA THR A 22 10.00 13.63 -1.33
C THR A 22 9.48 12.21 -1.20
N ILE A 23 8.36 12.03 -0.51
CA ILE A 23 7.69 10.73 -0.39
C ILE A 23 7.31 10.14 -1.77
N ARG A 24 7.13 10.98 -2.79
CA ARG A 24 6.82 10.57 -4.17
C ARG A 24 7.98 9.84 -4.84
N ASP A 25 9.21 10.07 -4.37
CA ASP A 25 10.44 9.50 -4.93
C ASP A 25 10.83 8.16 -4.32
N LEU A 26 10.07 7.66 -3.33
CA LEU A 26 10.38 6.44 -2.60
C LEU A 26 10.64 5.24 -3.53
N GLY A 27 11.58 4.40 -3.11
CA GLY A 27 12.01 3.23 -3.85
C GLY A 27 12.36 2.06 -2.95
N LYS A 28 12.34 0.86 -3.52
CA LYS A 28 12.79 -0.36 -2.83
C LYS A 28 14.22 -0.17 -2.33
N GLY A 29 14.41 -0.42 -1.04
CA GLY A 29 15.67 -0.27 -0.31
C GLY A 29 15.94 1.13 0.24
N TYR A 30 15.05 2.11 0.05
CA TYR A 30 15.22 3.45 0.63
C TYR A 30 15.05 3.38 2.15
N LEU A 31 15.74 4.27 2.85
CA LEU A 31 15.57 4.53 4.27
C LEU A 31 14.83 5.85 4.46
N PHE A 32 14.02 5.96 5.50
CA PHE A 32 13.43 7.23 5.91
C PHE A 32 13.15 7.23 7.42
N GLU A 33 12.91 8.39 7.98
CA GLU A 33 12.47 8.54 9.37
C GLU A 33 10.99 8.85 9.45
N TYR A 34 10.32 8.17 10.38
CA TYR A 34 8.94 8.43 10.79
C TYR A 34 8.82 8.15 12.29
N ALA A 35 8.19 9.05 13.04
CA ALA A 35 8.00 8.92 14.48
C ALA A 35 9.29 8.62 15.28
N ILE A 36 10.43 9.25 14.91
CA ILE A 36 11.75 9.06 15.55
C ILE A 36 12.29 7.62 15.37
N GLU A 37 11.77 6.88 14.39
CA GLU A 37 12.24 5.56 14.01
C GLU A 37 12.70 5.55 12.55
N THR A 38 13.71 4.74 12.26
CA THR A 38 14.20 4.52 10.89
C THR A 38 13.50 3.32 10.27
N TRP A 39 12.91 3.54 9.10
CA TRP A 39 12.20 2.53 8.33
C TRP A 39 12.94 2.23 7.03
N THR A 40 12.94 0.98 6.61
CA THR A 40 13.47 0.53 5.32
C THR A 40 12.33 0.10 4.42
N VAL A 41 12.28 0.62 3.19
CA VAL A 41 11.38 0.12 2.15
C VAL A 41 11.86 -1.26 1.69
N SER A 42 11.10 -2.30 1.97
CA SER A 42 11.45 -3.69 1.64
C SER A 42 10.80 -4.19 0.35
N ALA A 43 9.62 -3.68 -0.01
CA ALA A 43 8.92 -3.97 -1.26
C ALA A 43 8.11 -2.76 -1.72
N LEU A 44 7.71 -2.77 -3.00
CA LEU A 44 6.89 -1.75 -3.65
C LEU A 44 5.87 -2.44 -4.54
N PHE A 45 4.61 -2.09 -4.33
CA PHE A 45 3.45 -2.54 -5.09
C PHE A 45 2.85 -1.35 -5.84
N GLU A 46 2.43 -1.62 -7.06
CA GLU A 46 1.71 -0.68 -7.92
C GLU A 46 0.30 -1.22 -8.11
N TYR A 47 -0.68 -0.33 -7.98
CA TYR A 47 -2.09 -0.62 -8.20
C TYR A 47 -2.58 0.12 -9.43
N ASP A 48 -3.32 -0.56 -10.29
CA ASP A 48 -4.03 -0.01 -11.45
C ASP A 48 -5.54 -0.12 -11.20
N TRP A 49 -6.19 1.02 -11.04
CA TRP A 49 -7.63 1.13 -10.77
C TRP A 49 -8.45 1.41 -12.04
N GLY A 50 -7.81 1.35 -13.22
CA GLY A 50 -8.39 1.73 -14.50
C GLY A 50 -8.26 3.22 -14.80
N GLU A 51 -8.66 3.62 -16.00
CA GLU A 51 -8.65 5.04 -16.44
C GLU A 51 -7.28 5.76 -16.31
N ASN A 52 -6.17 5.00 -16.31
CA ASN A 52 -4.81 5.46 -16.03
C ASN A 52 -4.62 6.01 -14.61
N TYR A 53 -5.44 5.55 -13.66
CA TYR A 53 -5.30 5.87 -12.25
C TYR A 53 -4.46 4.82 -11.53
N PHE A 54 -3.35 5.28 -10.93
CA PHE A 54 -2.40 4.40 -10.26
C PHE A 54 -2.07 4.90 -8.86
N THR A 55 -2.01 3.97 -7.91
CA THR A 55 -1.48 4.23 -6.56
C THR A 55 -0.31 3.31 -6.27
N ARG A 56 0.45 3.62 -5.21
CA ARG A 56 1.61 2.84 -4.81
C ARG A 56 1.52 2.48 -3.34
N GLU A 57 1.88 1.26 -3.02
CA GLU A 57 2.05 0.82 -1.64
C GLU A 57 3.47 0.31 -1.39
N PHE A 58 4.03 0.69 -0.26
CA PHE A 58 5.38 0.31 0.15
C PHE A 58 5.31 -0.55 1.41
N VAL A 59 5.93 -1.73 1.38
CA VAL A 59 6.12 -2.53 2.60
C VAL A 59 7.36 -1.99 3.30
N ILE A 60 7.18 -1.41 4.48
CA ILE A 60 8.23 -0.78 5.26
C ILE A 60 8.53 -1.58 6.52
N LYS A 61 9.81 -1.67 6.89
CA LYS A 61 10.26 -2.46 8.05
C LYS A 61 11.13 -1.66 9.00
N ASN A 62 10.93 -1.92 10.28
CA ASN A 62 11.82 -1.54 11.37
C ASN A 62 12.01 -2.78 12.28
N GLY A 63 13.14 -3.47 12.10
CA GLY A 63 13.41 -4.73 12.81
C GLY A 63 12.39 -5.82 12.51
N ALA A 64 11.62 -6.24 13.52
CA ALA A 64 10.55 -7.22 13.39
C ALA A 64 9.18 -6.60 13.04
N THR A 65 9.08 -5.26 13.08
CA THR A 65 7.85 -4.53 12.77
C THR A 65 7.75 -4.32 11.27
N GLU A 66 6.59 -4.60 10.71
CA GLU A 66 6.24 -4.38 9.31
C GLU A 66 4.98 -3.53 9.25
N LYS A 67 4.97 -2.55 8.34
CA LYS A 67 3.83 -1.68 8.04
C LYS A 67 3.74 -1.50 6.53
N PHE A 68 2.61 -0.96 6.10
CA PHE A 68 2.34 -0.62 4.71
C PHE A 68 2.13 0.88 4.63
N LEU A 69 2.78 1.51 3.66
CA LEU A 69 2.66 2.93 3.40
C LEU A 69 2.05 3.08 2.01
N ASN A 70 0.79 3.45 1.95
CA ASN A 70 0.08 3.71 0.70
C ASN A 70 0.18 5.20 0.36
N ILE A 71 0.41 5.49 -0.93
CA ILE A 71 0.50 6.83 -1.48
C ILE A 71 -0.47 6.94 -2.65
N GLU A 72 -1.38 7.89 -2.52
CA GLU A 72 -2.39 8.26 -3.50
C GLU A 72 -2.20 9.74 -3.86
N ASP A 73 -2.04 10.05 -5.15
CA ASP A 73 -1.70 11.40 -5.64
C ASP A 73 -2.65 11.79 -6.79
N ASP A 74 -3.95 11.90 -6.50
CA ASP A 74 -4.98 12.41 -7.42
C ASP A 74 -5.73 13.59 -6.81
N GLY A 75 -5.55 14.78 -7.39
CA GLY A 75 -6.10 16.03 -6.86
C GLY A 75 -5.52 16.51 -5.52
N GLY A 76 -4.80 15.64 -4.80
CA GLY A 76 -4.07 15.90 -3.56
C GLY A 76 -3.34 14.64 -3.11
N LEU A 77 -2.30 14.80 -2.28
CA LEU A 77 -1.58 13.65 -1.74
C LEU A 77 -2.26 13.13 -0.47
N VAL A 78 -2.65 11.86 -0.50
CA VAL A 78 -3.07 11.12 0.68
C VAL A 78 -2.02 10.06 0.98
N VAL A 79 -1.59 10.02 2.24
CA VAL A 79 -0.59 9.06 2.72
C VAL A 79 -1.22 8.26 3.85
N THR A 80 -1.35 6.96 3.65
CA THR A 80 -1.92 6.05 4.67
C THR A 80 -0.84 5.13 5.20
N LEU A 81 -0.68 5.10 6.52
CA LEU A 81 0.18 4.15 7.22
C LEU A 81 -0.67 3.08 7.89
N SER A 82 -0.51 1.83 7.46
CA SER A 82 -1.35 0.72 7.90
C SER A 82 -0.54 -0.49 8.38
N GLU A 83 -1.22 -1.38 9.09
CA GLU A 83 -0.71 -2.67 9.54
C GLU A 83 -1.71 -3.80 9.22
N LYS A 84 -1.18 -5.01 9.00
CA LYS A 84 -1.99 -6.17 8.64
C LYS A 84 -2.85 -6.63 9.81
N VAL A 85 -4.12 -6.88 9.53
CA VAL A 85 -5.10 -7.45 10.44
C VAL A 85 -5.55 -8.79 9.88
N LYS A 86 -5.79 -9.79 10.73
CA LYS A 86 -6.40 -11.04 10.27
C LYS A 86 -7.90 -10.81 10.11
N LEU A 87 -8.50 -11.19 8.98
CA LEU A 87 -9.95 -11.03 8.74
C LEU A 87 -10.83 -11.44 9.94
N ARG A 88 -10.55 -12.61 10.53
CA ARG A 88 -11.25 -13.12 11.73
C ARG A 88 -11.23 -12.19 12.96
N LYS A 89 -10.33 -11.21 13.01
CA LYS A 89 -10.27 -10.21 14.08
C LYS A 89 -11.36 -9.15 13.93
N LEU A 90 -11.92 -8.97 12.74
CA LEU A 90 -13.06 -8.07 12.50
C LEU A 90 -14.37 -8.59 13.13
N GLY A 91 -14.40 -9.86 13.56
CA GLY A 91 -15.51 -10.48 14.28
C GLY A 91 -16.31 -11.45 13.42
N GLU A 92 -16.99 -12.39 14.09
CA GLU A 92 -17.81 -13.43 13.43
C GLU A 92 -18.90 -12.82 12.54
N GLU A 93 -19.55 -11.75 12.99
CA GLU A 93 -20.57 -11.05 12.20
C GLU A 93 -20.06 -10.56 10.84
N VAL A 94 -18.79 -10.15 10.74
CA VAL A 94 -18.18 -9.71 9.47
C VAL A 94 -17.90 -10.92 8.58
N CYS A 95 -17.33 -11.98 9.14
CA CYS A 95 -17.05 -13.22 8.40
C CYS A 95 -18.33 -13.86 7.88
N ASP A 96 -19.34 -14.05 8.73
CA ASP A 96 -20.64 -14.62 8.36
C ASP A 96 -21.33 -13.79 7.27
N TYR A 97 -21.18 -12.47 7.31
CA TYR A 97 -21.72 -11.59 6.27
C TYR A 97 -21.01 -11.80 4.93
N ILE A 98 -19.68 -11.87 4.93
CA ILE A 98 -18.87 -12.16 3.74
C ILE A 98 -19.28 -13.50 3.15
N ASP A 99 -19.35 -14.56 3.96
CA ASP A 99 -19.73 -15.89 3.50
C ASP A 99 -21.13 -15.89 2.84
N ALA A 100 -22.09 -15.20 3.46
CA ALA A 100 -23.47 -15.15 2.97
C ALA A 100 -23.68 -14.23 1.76
N HIS A 101 -22.87 -13.18 1.59
CA HIS A 101 -23.11 -12.12 0.59
C HIS A 101 -21.99 -11.97 -0.44
N GLN A 102 -20.88 -12.70 -0.28
CA GLN A 102 -19.68 -12.65 -1.12
C GLN A 102 -19.07 -11.24 -1.21
N LYS A 103 -19.24 -10.45 -0.15
CA LYS A 103 -18.67 -9.11 0.01
C LYS A 103 -18.71 -8.67 1.48
N PRO A 104 -17.82 -7.79 1.93
CA PRO A 104 -17.84 -7.30 3.30
C PRO A 104 -19.04 -6.37 3.57
N PRO A 105 -19.46 -6.23 4.84
CA PRO A 105 -20.59 -5.39 5.22
C PRO A 105 -20.24 -3.90 5.06
N LYS A 106 -21.25 -3.04 4.88
CA LYS A 106 -21.03 -1.59 4.73
C LYS A 106 -20.54 -0.87 5.97
N LYS A 107 -20.59 -1.52 7.14
CA LYS A 107 -20.17 -0.96 8.43
C LYS A 107 -19.46 -2.04 9.20
N ILE A 108 -18.31 -1.70 9.77
CA ILE A 108 -17.49 -2.62 10.56
C ILE A 108 -17.14 -1.92 11.87
N LYS A 109 -17.27 -2.62 12.99
CA LYS A 109 -16.77 -2.14 14.28
C LYS A 109 -15.54 -2.94 14.64
N TYR A 110 -14.40 -2.26 14.75
CA TYR A 110 -13.14 -2.90 15.06
C TYR A 110 -12.35 -2.05 16.06
N GLU A 111 -11.84 -2.66 17.13
CA GLU A 111 -11.09 -1.98 18.21
C GLU A 111 -11.75 -0.71 18.77
N GLY A 112 -13.09 -0.69 18.82
CA GLY A 112 -13.86 0.44 19.33
C GLY A 112 -14.11 1.57 18.32
N VAL A 113 -13.50 1.50 17.14
CA VAL A 113 -13.74 2.40 16.02
C VAL A 113 -14.86 1.84 15.14
N LYS A 114 -15.66 2.73 14.58
CA LYS A 114 -16.72 2.38 13.64
C LYS A 114 -16.33 2.89 12.26
N TYR A 115 -16.15 1.94 11.35
CA TYR A 115 -15.77 2.17 9.98
C TYR A 115 -16.99 2.08 9.06
N TYR A 116 -17.02 2.93 8.05
CA TYR A 116 -18.05 3.02 7.03
C TYR A 116 -17.42 2.78 5.67
N LEU A 117 -18.03 1.92 4.86
CA LEU A 117 -17.57 1.67 3.50
C LEU A 117 -17.67 2.98 2.72
N ASP A 118 -16.53 3.44 2.23
CA ASP A 118 -16.38 4.66 1.45
C ASP A 118 -16.34 4.31 -0.04
N GLU A 119 -15.40 3.45 -0.42
CA GLU A 119 -15.20 3.04 -1.81
C GLU A 119 -15.17 1.52 -2.00
N LYS A 120 -15.55 1.09 -3.20
CA LYS A 120 -15.35 -0.27 -3.70
C LYS A 120 -14.69 -0.17 -5.07
N SER A 121 -13.45 -0.61 -5.16
CA SER A 121 -12.61 -0.39 -6.33
C SER A 121 -12.08 -1.72 -6.87
N PRO A 122 -12.59 -2.22 -8.01
CA PRO A 122 -11.92 -3.30 -8.72
C PRO A 122 -10.61 -2.78 -9.32
N GLY A 123 -9.56 -3.58 -9.27
CA GLY A 123 -8.26 -3.17 -9.79
C GLY A 123 -7.31 -4.34 -9.97
N TYR A 124 -6.07 -3.99 -10.27
CA TYR A 124 -4.96 -4.92 -10.38
C TYR A 124 -3.80 -4.46 -9.52
N CYS A 125 -3.17 -5.37 -8.78
CA CYS A 125 -1.96 -5.10 -8.01
C CYS A 125 -0.78 -5.88 -8.58
N LYS A 126 0.42 -5.31 -8.50
CA LYS A 126 1.66 -5.98 -8.89
C LYS A 126 2.81 -5.48 -8.03
N GLU A 127 3.54 -6.39 -7.38
CA GLU A 127 4.87 -6.04 -6.86
C GLU A 127 5.76 -5.63 -8.03
N ILE A 128 6.51 -4.52 -7.91
CA ILE A 128 7.29 -3.95 -9.02
C ILE A 128 8.26 -4.94 -9.70
N ASP A 129 8.70 -5.96 -8.97
CA ASP A 129 9.60 -7.01 -9.43
C ASP A 129 8.88 -8.28 -9.93
N ALA A 130 7.55 -8.37 -9.77
CA ALA A 130 6.73 -9.48 -10.23
C ALA A 130 6.43 -9.39 -11.73
N ALA A 131 6.19 -10.55 -12.34
CA ALA A 131 5.92 -10.66 -13.77
C ALA A 131 4.44 -10.37 -14.13
N ASN A 132 3.52 -10.70 -13.24
CA ASN A 132 2.09 -10.71 -13.50
C ASN A 132 1.37 -9.79 -12.52
N TRP A 133 0.34 -9.12 -13.03
CA TRP A 133 -0.65 -8.44 -12.23
C TRP A 133 -1.66 -9.43 -11.66
N GLU A 134 -2.16 -9.15 -10.47
CA GLU A 134 -3.18 -9.91 -9.77
C GLU A 134 -4.44 -9.06 -9.66
N GLU A 135 -5.58 -9.61 -10.08
CA GLU A 135 -6.88 -8.94 -9.98
C GLU A 135 -7.37 -8.94 -8.53
N LEU A 136 -7.90 -7.82 -8.09
CA LEU A 136 -8.48 -7.67 -6.75
C LEU A 136 -9.70 -6.74 -6.76
N VAL A 137 -10.46 -6.82 -5.67
CA VAL A 137 -11.46 -5.81 -5.32
C VAL A 137 -11.11 -5.24 -3.96
N SER A 138 -10.81 -3.94 -3.92
CA SER A 138 -10.60 -3.19 -2.69
C SER A 138 -11.93 -2.72 -2.13
N PHE A 139 -12.08 -2.82 -0.81
CA PHE A 139 -13.17 -2.24 -0.05
C PHE A 139 -12.55 -1.33 1.01
N ASP A 140 -12.63 -0.03 0.76
CA ASP A 140 -11.99 0.99 1.58
C ASP A 140 -13.00 1.59 2.55
N TYR A 141 -12.62 1.65 3.81
CA TYR A 141 -13.47 2.15 4.89
C TYR A 141 -12.77 3.26 5.66
N LEU A 142 -13.55 4.26 6.06
CA LEU A 142 -13.12 5.38 6.88
C LEU A 142 -13.92 5.45 8.18
N ASP A 143 -13.34 6.02 9.25
CA ASP A 143 -14.11 6.44 10.42
C ASP A 143 -14.89 7.74 10.15
N GLU A 144 -15.67 8.23 11.13
CA GLU A 144 -16.54 9.40 10.92
C GLU A 144 -15.76 10.69 10.66
N GLU A 145 -14.52 10.72 11.13
CA GLU A 145 -13.58 11.82 11.03
C GLU A 145 -12.65 11.71 9.80
N GLU A 146 -12.74 10.61 9.05
CA GLU A 146 -11.87 10.33 7.89
C GLU A 146 -10.37 10.31 8.24
N GLU A 147 -10.01 9.92 9.46
CA GLU A 147 -8.61 9.87 9.94
C GLU A 147 -8.08 8.44 10.03
N LYS A 148 -8.97 7.46 10.28
CA LYS A 148 -8.62 6.04 10.37
C LYS A 148 -9.16 5.28 9.20
N THR A 149 -8.34 4.36 8.70
CA THR A 149 -8.67 3.52 7.56
C THR A 149 -8.81 2.07 7.99
N LEU A 150 -9.67 1.33 7.30
CA LEU A 150 -9.70 -0.12 7.27
C LEU A 150 -9.89 -0.51 5.81
N CYS A 151 -8.99 -1.32 5.27
CA CYS A 151 -9.09 -1.82 3.90
C CYS A 151 -9.25 -3.34 3.94
N ILE A 152 -10.15 -3.86 3.10
CA ILE A 152 -10.29 -5.28 2.82
C ILE A 152 -10.10 -5.46 1.33
N GLU A 153 -9.00 -6.09 0.92
CA GLU A 153 -8.79 -6.48 -0.47
C GLU A 153 -9.19 -7.95 -0.63
N GLN A 154 -9.96 -8.22 -1.68
CA GLN A 154 -10.38 -9.57 -2.04
C GLN A 154 -9.67 -9.99 -3.33
N TYR A 155 -8.95 -11.11 -3.26
CA TYR A 155 -8.30 -11.77 -4.38
C TYR A 155 -9.05 -13.06 -4.71
N GLY A 156 -9.49 -13.19 -5.97
CA GLY A 156 -10.38 -14.28 -6.35
C GLY A 156 -11.64 -14.35 -5.48
N GLU A 157 -12.08 -15.56 -5.11
CA GLU A 157 -13.32 -15.76 -4.36
C GLU A 157 -13.11 -15.84 -2.83
N GLU A 158 -11.97 -16.38 -2.37
CA GLU A 158 -11.79 -16.81 -0.97
C GLU A 158 -10.59 -16.15 -0.25
N GLU A 159 -9.75 -15.39 -0.96
CA GLU A 159 -8.55 -14.79 -0.38
C GLU A 159 -8.79 -13.34 0.01
N PHE A 160 -8.50 -13.01 1.27
CA PHE A 160 -8.72 -11.69 1.83
C PHE A 160 -7.47 -11.18 2.55
N GLU A 161 -7.05 -9.99 2.17
CA GLU A 161 -6.04 -9.19 2.83
C GLU A 161 -6.77 -8.07 3.59
N VAL A 162 -6.41 -7.84 4.85
CA VAL A 162 -7.01 -6.76 5.65
C VAL A 162 -5.92 -5.91 6.25
N THR A 163 -6.02 -4.60 6.10
CA THR A 163 -5.16 -3.64 6.76
C THR A 163 -6.00 -2.64 7.55
N LYS A 164 -5.47 -2.17 8.67
CA LYS A 164 -6.01 -1.01 9.39
C LYS A 164 -4.94 0.06 9.42
N GLY A 165 -5.31 1.32 9.27
CA GLY A 165 -4.34 2.39 9.20
C GLY A 165 -4.86 3.72 9.70
N ILE A 166 -3.99 4.70 9.51
CA ILE A 166 -4.26 6.11 9.77
C ILE A 166 -3.75 6.92 8.58
N ILE A 167 -4.44 8.01 8.28
CA ILE A 167 -3.92 9.02 7.37
C ILE A 167 -2.86 9.83 8.11
N ILE A 168 -1.71 10.05 7.48
CA ILE A 168 -0.59 10.83 8.02
C ILE A 168 -0.22 11.98 7.09
N ASP A 169 0.39 13.01 7.65
CA ASP A 169 0.95 14.12 6.89
C ASP A 169 2.21 13.66 6.14
N GLU A 170 2.35 14.02 4.86
CA GLU A 170 3.55 13.70 4.06
C GLU A 170 4.85 14.22 4.70
N LEU A 171 4.77 15.35 5.42
CA LEU A 171 5.89 15.99 6.10
C LEU A 171 6.29 15.26 7.39
N SER A 172 5.48 14.30 7.86
CA SER A 172 5.84 13.43 8.98
C SER A 172 6.88 12.38 8.58
N ILE A 173 7.05 12.13 7.28
CA ILE A 173 8.13 11.32 6.72
C ILE A 173 9.28 12.25 6.35
N SER A 174 10.45 11.96 6.87
CA SER A 174 11.63 12.84 6.75
C SER A 174 12.89 12.03 6.52
N ASN A 175 14.01 12.72 6.30
CA ASN A 175 15.33 12.11 6.17
C ASN A 175 15.33 10.92 5.18
N ILE A 176 14.68 11.10 4.03
CA ILE A 176 14.61 10.09 2.99
C ILE A 176 16.00 9.94 2.37
N LEU A 177 16.58 8.76 2.52
CA LEU A 177 17.87 8.38 1.99
C LEU A 177 17.66 7.31 0.91
N PRO A 178 17.98 7.61 -0.36
CA PRO A 178 17.92 6.61 -1.40
C PRO A 178 18.92 5.49 -1.12
N LYS A 179 18.59 4.27 -1.53
CA LYS A 179 19.59 3.21 -1.58
C LYS A 179 20.70 3.69 -2.50
N GLY A 180 21.91 3.89 -1.95
CA GLY A 180 23.04 4.32 -2.75
C GLY A 180 23.24 3.35 -3.92
N ASP A 181 23.19 3.88 -5.15
CA ASP A 181 23.80 3.19 -6.27
C ASP A 181 25.28 3.10 -5.92
N ASN A 182 25.79 1.89 -5.73
CA ASN A 182 27.23 1.71 -5.59
C ASN A 182 27.85 2.18 -6.92
N TYR A 183 28.39 3.39 -6.93
CA TYR A 183 29.19 3.94 -8.05
C TYR A 183 30.44 3.09 -8.29
#